data_AF-A0A7L5AU91-F1
#
_entry.id   AF-A0A7L5AU91-F1
#
_cell.length_a   1.000
_cell.length_b   1.000
_cell.length_c   1.000
_cell.angle_alpha   90.00
_cell.angle_beta   90.00
_cell.angle_gamma   90.00
#
_symmetry.space_group_name_H-M   'P 1'
#
loop_
_entity.id
_entity.type
_entity.pdbx_description
1 polymer ?
#
loop_
_entity_poly.entity_id
_entity_poly.type
_entity_poly.pdbx_seq_one_letter_code
_entity_poly.pdbx_strand_id
1 'polypeptide(L)' 'MGHGLSIPHQLGVSSYDNTPLAEGIELRITSIDQNPDMLAAGALEALLNPGDISGFRRVVPARLVERSSTARH' A
#
# COMPACT_ATOMS: atom_id res chain seq x y z
N MET A 1 15.63 -15.00 -0.51
CA MET A 1 15.86 -15.75 0.74
C MET A 1 17.33 -15.63 1.18
N GLY A 2 17.69 -14.61 1.97
CA GLY A 2 19.07 -14.39 2.42
C GLY A 2 19.13 -14.24 3.94
N HIS A 3 20.08 -14.90 4.60
CA HIS A 3 20.35 -14.86 6.06
C HIS A 3 19.58 -15.81 6.99
N GLY A 4 18.65 -16.65 6.52
CA GLY A 4 18.02 -17.69 7.35
C GLY A 4 17.01 -17.20 8.40
N LEU A 5 16.56 -15.94 8.29
CA LEU A 5 15.51 -15.39 9.14
C LEU A 5 14.13 -15.92 8.72
N SER A 6 13.31 -16.33 9.70
CA SER A 6 11.94 -16.76 9.47
C SER A 6 10.95 -15.59 9.57
N ILE A 7 10.07 -15.48 8.57
CA ILE A 7 8.96 -14.53 8.52
C ILE A 7 7.66 -15.33 8.69
N PRO A 8 6.72 -14.93 9.57
CA PRO A 8 6.75 -13.73 10.40
C PRO A 8 7.40 -13.92 11.78
N HIS A 9 7.83 -15.13 12.12
CA HIS A 9 8.15 -15.53 13.50
C HIS A 9 9.32 -14.77 14.13
N GLN A 10 10.41 -14.54 13.39
CA GLN A 10 11.56 -13.77 13.86
C GLN A 10 11.54 -12.32 13.38
N LEU A 11 10.88 -12.07 12.24
CA LEU A 11 10.72 -10.73 11.69
C LEU A 11 9.36 -10.60 11.00
N GLY A 12 8.55 -9.67 11.49
CA GLY A 12 7.37 -9.19 10.78
C GLY A 12 7.78 -8.21 9.68
N VAL A 13 7.16 -8.34 8.51
CA VAL A 13 7.38 -7.46 7.36
C VAL A 13 6.05 -6.91 6.90
N SER A 14 5.98 -5.59 6.71
CA SER A 14 4.87 -4.92 6.03
C SER A 14 5.41 -3.95 4.97
N SER A 15 4.64 -3.72 3.91
CA SER A 15 5.03 -2.81 2.82
C SER A 15 3.92 -1.82 2.43
N TYR A 16 4.21 -0.99 1.44
CA TYR A 16 3.26 -0.10 0.77
C TYR A 16 2.91 -0.61 -0.64
N ASP A 17 2.12 0.17 -1.39
CA ASP A 17 1.63 -0.02 -2.76
C ASP A 17 0.64 -1.18 -3.01
N ASN A 18 0.76 -2.31 -2.30
CA ASN A 18 -0.04 -3.52 -2.55
C ASN A 18 -0.07 -3.94 -4.04
N THR A 19 1.07 -3.83 -4.73
CA THR A 19 1.19 -4.31 -6.11
C THR A 19 1.03 -5.84 -6.18
N PRO A 20 0.81 -6.44 -7.36
CA PRO A 20 0.74 -7.89 -7.52
C PRO A 20 1.96 -8.65 -6.96
N LEU A 21 3.12 -7.99 -6.85
CA LEU A 21 4.32 -8.58 -6.25
C LEU A 21 4.16 -8.89 -4.76
N ALA A 22 3.28 -8.19 -4.05
CA ALA A 22 2.96 -8.48 -2.64
C ALA A 22 2.29 -9.86 -2.47
N GLU A 23 1.80 -10.48 -3.55
CA GLU A 23 1.21 -11.81 -3.56
C GLU A 23 2.15 -12.91 -4.08
N GLY A 24 3.46 -12.61 -4.11
CA GLY A 24 4.50 -13.53 -4.55
C GLY A 24 4.44 -14.90 -3.85
N ILE A 25 4.92 -15.92 -4.58
CA ILE A 25 4.86 -17.33 -4.15
C ILE A 25 5.74 -17.59 -2.92
N GLU A 26 6.90 -16.95 -2.84
CA GLU A 26 7.86 -17.14 -1.74
C GLU A 26 7.39 -16.52 -0.41
N LEU A 27 6.71 -15.37 -0.48
CA LEU A 27 6.20 -14.66 0.69
C LEU A 27 5.06 -13.75 0.29
N ARG A 28 3.93 -13.89 1.00
CA ARG A 28 2.76 -13.02 0.86
C ARG A 28 2.87 -11.87 1.85
N ILE A 29 3.14 -10.68 1.33
CA ILE A 29 3.49 -9.49 2.12
C ILE A 29 2.22 -8.73 2.54
N THR A 30 2.02 -8.54 3.84
CA THR A 30 1.05 -7.62 4.41
C THR A 30 1.38 -6.22 3.91
N SER A 31 0.44 -5.53 3.28
CA SER A 31 0.71 -4.26 2.61
C SER A 31 -0.39 -3.24 2.83
N ILE A 32 -0.03 -1.97 2.72
CA ILE A 32 -0.99 -0.86 2.64
C ILE A 32 -1.35 -0.64 1.18
N ASP A 33 -2.62 -0.86 0.86
CA ASP A 33 -3.24 -0.46 -0.40
C ASP A 33 -3.63 1.03 -0.30
N GLN A 34 -2.95 1.85 -1.09
CA GLN A 34 -3.15 3.31 -1.11
C GLN A 34 -4.28 3.74 -2.05
N ASN A 35 -5.02 2.80 -2.64
CA ASN A 35 -6.04 3.04 -3.66
C ASN A 35 -5.50 3.92 -4.81
N PRO A 36 -4.55 3.41 -5.61
CA PRO A 36 -3.91 4.19 -6.70
C PRO A 36 -4.93 4.75 -7.70
N ASP A 37 -6.03 4.05 -7.95
CA ASP A 37 -7.12 4.54 -8.81
C ASP A 37 -7.78 5.81 -8.24
N MET A 38 -8.00 5.87 -6.93
CA MET A 38 -8.58 7.04 -6.26
C MET A 38 -7.60 8.22 -6.21
N LEU A 39 -6.30 7.94 -6.07
CA LEU A 39 -5.24 8.94 -6.19
C LEU A 39 -5.21 9.52 -7.61
N ALA A 40 -5.24 8.67 -8.63
CA ALA A 40 -5.26 9.09 -10.03
C ALA A 40 -6.50 9.91 -10.37
N ALA A 41 -7.69 9.47 -9.91
CA ALA A 41 -8.93 10.20 -10.09
C ALA A 41 -8.89 11.59 -9.45
N GLY A 42 -8.38 11.69 -8.21
CA GLY A 42 -8.24 12.98 -7.52
C GLY A 42 -7.24 13.93 -8.18
N ALA A 43 -6.13 13.39 -8.69
CA ALA A 43 -5.17 14.18 -9.45
C ALA A 43 -5.77 14.71 -10.77
N LEU A 44 -6.52 13.85 -11.47
CA LEU A 44 -7.20 14.25 -12.72
C LEU A 44 -8.29 15.30 -12.45
N GLU A 45 -9.06 15.15 -11.38
CA GLU A 45 -10.06 16.13 -10.95
C GLU A 45 -9.44 17.51 -10.71
N ALA A 46 -8.31 17.56 -10.01
CA ALA A 46 -7.57 18.81 -9.76
C ALA A 46 -7.06 19.46 -11.05
N LEU A 47 -6.58 18.65 -11.99
CA LEU A 47 -6.06 19.13 -13.27
C LEU A 47 -7.17 19.67 -14.17
N LEU A 48 -8.30 18.96 -14.25
CA LEU A 48 -9.42 19.31 -15.14
C LEU A 48 -10.31 20.43 -14.59
N ASN A 49 -10.27 20.70 -13.28
CA ASN A 49 -11.03 21.75 -12.62
C ASN A 49 -10.08 22.75 -11.93
N PRO A 50 -9.30 23.53 -12.68
CA PRO A 50 -8.16 24.27 -12.15
C PRO A 50 -8.50 25.42 -11.20
N GLY A 51 -9.78 25.74 -10.96
CA GLY A 51 -10.33 26.67 -9.96
C GLY A 51 -9.34 27.62 -9.25
N ASP A 52 -9.41 27.71 -7.92
CA ASP A 52 -8.30 28.23 -7.12
C ASP A 52 -7.53 27.02 -6.56
N ILE A 53 -6.53 26.55 -7.31
CA ILE A 53 -5.66 25.42 -6.96
C ILE A 53 -4.82 25.65 -5.70
N SER A 54 -4.78 26.86 -5.13
CA SER A 54 -3.98 27.17 -3.94
C SER A 54 -4.39 26.39 -2.69
N GLY A 55 -5.52 25.68 -2.72
CA GLY A 55 -6.03 24.87 -1.60
C GLY A 55 -6.46 23.43 -1.94
N PHE A 56 -6.15 22.88 -3.12
CA PHE A 56 -6.60 21.52 -3.43
C PHE A 56 -5.90 20.49 -2.52
N ARG A 57 -6.65 19.95 -1.57
CA ARG A 57 -6.23 18.87 -0.68
C ARG A 57 -7.29 17.79 -0.67
N ARG A 58 -6.89 16.59 -1.08
CA ARG A 58 -7.72 15.38 -0.99
C ARG A 58 -6.99 14.31 -0.18
N VAL A 59 -7.69 13.70 0.76
CA VAL A 59 -7.21 12.52 1.49
C VAL A 59 -7.87 11.30 0.88
N VAL A 60 -7.06 10.36 0.42
CA VAL A 60 -7.53 9.06 -0.10
C VAL A 60 -7.43 8.04 1.04
N PRO A 61 -8.50 7.30 1.35
CA PRO A 61 -8.44 6.26 2.36
C PRO A 61 -7.45 5.17 1.94
N ALA A 62 -6.59 4.74 2.84
CA ALA A 62 -5.73 3.58 2.64
C ALA A 62 -6.33 2.36 3.35
N ARG A 63 -6.03 1.16 2.87
CA ARG A 63 -6.50 -0.10 3.44
C ARG A 63 -5.31 -0.99 3.79
N LEU A 64 -5.28 -1.52 5.01
CA LEU A 64 -4.36 -2.60 5.36
C LEU A 64 -4.86 -3.91 4.72
N VAL A 65 -4.01 -4.55 3.94
CA VAL A 65 -4.23 -5.88 3.39
C VAL A 65 -3.35 -6.86 4.16
N GLU A 66 -3.95 -7.52 5.14
CA GLU A 66 -3.26 -8.49 5.98
C GLU A 66 -2.88 -9.75 5.21
N ARG A 67 -1.62 -10.17 5.32
CA ARG A 67 -1.11 -11.45 4.79
C ARG A 67 -0.22 -12.13 5.83
N SER A 68 0.52 -13.16 5.40
CA SER A 68 1.29 -14.03 6.31
C SER A 68 2.63 -13.46 6.75
N SER A 69 3.03 -12.27 6.27
CA SER A 69 4.33 -11.69 6.62
C SER A 69 4.35 -10.92 7.94
N THR A 70 3.22 -10.69 8.60
CA THR A 70 3.13 -10.05 9.92
C THR A 70 2.68 -11.05 10.98
N ALA A 71 3.27 -10.98 12.18
CA ALA A 71 2.86 -11.83 13.28
C ALA A 71 1.45 -11.45 13.77
N ARG A 72 0.65 -12.43 14.16
CA ARG A 72 -0.61 -12.23 14.89
C ARG A 72 -0.34 -12.51 16.37
N HIS A 73 -0.71 -11.58 17.25
CA HIS A 73 -0.67 -11.75 18.70
C HIS A 73 -1.88 -12.55 19.18
#